data_AF-C0FUU6-F1
#
_entry.id   AF-C0FUU6-F1
#
_cell.length_a   1.000
_cell.length_b   1.000
_cell.length_c   1.000
_cell.angle_alpha   90.00
_cell.angle_beta   90.00
_cell.angle_gamma   90.00
#
_symmetry.space_group_name_H-M   'P 1'
#
loop_
_entity.id
_entity.type
_entity.pdbx_description
1 polymer ?
#
loop_
_entity_poly.entity_id
_entity_poly.type
_entity_poly.pdbx_seq_one_letter_code
_entity_poly.pdbx_strand_id
1 'polypeptide(L)'
;MVEKLAVNTTELEHQCLYFAKGELARQKEKDDKKAMEMYMKAIHITLPDFDGKNPLRNNLLTFDEIMIINSIAILYANRENDIMNAIELDMWLKVHMENKIMDGKMKTAKYPMILYNLSNWFGNKEFHVEALKMAELGVDFCIQYGNLAFFPILVVNKGVALAEIGKIEDARKCLHQAIAIFEAMKQVDHVQPVIDWCKIHYKMDI
;
A
#
# COMPACT_ATOMS: atom_id res chain seq x y z
N MET A 1 15.79 27.82 -22.48
CA MET A 1 14.69 26.85 -22.42
C MET A 1 15.22 25.42 -22.46
N VAL A 2 16.05 25.07 -23.46
CA VAL A 2 16.67 23.74 -23.59
C VAL A 2 17.56 23.35 -22.41
N GLU A 3 18.39 24.27 -21.91
CA GLU A 3 19.26 23.98 -20.74
C GLU A 3 18.47 23.71 -19.45
N LYS A 4 17.38 24.47 -19.21
CA LYS A 4 16.49 24.20 -18.06
C LYS A 4 15.79 22.85 -18.18
N LEU A 5 15.38 22.47 -19.39
CA LEU A 5 14.81 21.14 -19.64
C LEU A 5 15.85 20.04 -19.42
N ALA A 6 17.10 20.23 -19.85
CA ALA A 6 18.18 19.27 -19.64
C ALA A 6 18.53 19.10 -18.16
N VAL A 7 18.62 20.20 -17.40
CA VAL A 7 18.84 20.17 -15.94
C VAL A 7 17.71 19.43 -15.24
N ASN A 8 16.45 19.74 -15.57
CA ASN A 8 15.30 19.06 -15.00
C ASN A 8 15.28 17.55 -15.34
N THR A 9 15.68 17.18 -16.56
CA THR A 9 15.82 15.77 -16.95
C THR A 9 16.86 15.06 -16.08
N THR A 10 18.03 15.69 -15.87
CA THR A 10 19.09 15.13 -15.01
C THR A 10 18.65 15.01 -13.54
N GLU A 11 17.86 15.97 -13.03
CA GLU A 11 17.29 15.90 -11.69
C GLU A 11 16.31 14.72 -11.54
N LEU A 12 15.43 14.51 -12.51
CA LEU A 12 14.50 13.38 -12.50
C LEU A 12 15.23 12.03 -12.66
N GLU A 13 16.30 11.98 -13.44
CA GLU A 13 17.18 10.79 -13.51
C GLU A 13 17.82 10.47 -12.15
N HIS A 14 18.25 11.49 -11.42
CA HIS A 14 18.75 11.32 -10.05
C HIS A 14 17.66 10.83 -9.09
N GLN A 15 16.43 11.33 -9.20
CA GLN A 15 15.31 10.85 -8.39
C GLN A 15 15.08 9.36 -8.60
N CYS A 16 15.00 8.92 -9.86
CA CYS A 16 14.88 7.51 -10.22
C CYS A 16 16.04 6.66 -9.66
N LEU A 17 17.28 7.17 -9.77
CA LEU A 17 18.47 6.48 -9.27
C LEU A 17 18.44 6.32 -7.75
N TYR A 18 18.11 7.36 -7.00
CA TYR A 18 18.01 7.30 -5.55
C TYR A 18 16.87 6.37 -5.10
N PHE A 19 15.71 6.44 -5.75
CA PHE A 19 14.61 5.54 -5.46
C PHE A 19 14.99 4.07 -5.67
N ALA A 20 15.63 3.74 -6.79
CA ALA A 20 16.11 2.38 -7.07
C ALA A 20 17.14 1.88 -6.04
N LYS A 21 18.05 2.75 -5.58
CA LYS A 21 19.00 2.43 -4.49
C LYS A 21 18.27 2.18 -3.16
N GLY A 22 17.23 2.94 -2.87
CA GLY A 22 16.38 2.74 -1.70
C GLY A 22 15.66 1.39 -1.73
N GLU A 23 15.06 1.03 -2.87
CA GLU A 23 14.42 -0.28 -3.04
C GLU A 23 15.41 -1.44 -2.90
N LEU A 24 16.63 -1.31 -3.44
CA LEU A 24 17.68 -2.31 -3.28
C LEU A 24 18.07 -2.48 -1.80
N ALA A 25 18.29 -1.38 -1.09
CA ALA A 25 18.64 -1.38 0.32
C ALA A 25 17.54 -2.06 1.16
N ARG A 26 16.27 -1.69 0.95
CA ARG A 26 15.13 -2.25 1.68
C ARG A 26 14.90 -3.73 1.38
N GLN A 27 14.83 -4.10 0.10
CA GLN A 27 14.38 -5.43 -0.29
C GLN A 27 15.49 -6.48 -0.20
N LYS A 28 16.71 -6.14 -0.63
CA LYS A 28 17.84 -7.08 -0.74
C LYS A 28 18.79 -7.00 0.44
N GLU A 29 19.19 -5.79 0.83
CA GLU A 29 20.19 -5.60 1.91
C GLU A 29 19.54 -5.64 3.30
N LYS A 30 18.20 -5.49 3.37
CA LYS A 30 17.43 -5.37 4.62
C LYS A 30 17.92 -4.21 5.50
N ASP A 31 18.36 -3.13 4.86
CA ASP A 31 18.86 -1.91 5.53
C ASP A 31 17.84 -0.78 5.40
N ASP A 32 16.91 -0.72 6.35
CA ASP A 32 15.85 0.28 6.39
C ASP A 32 16.38 1.71 6.64
N LYS A 33 17.53 1.85 7.29
CA LYS A 33 18.14 3.16 7.55
C LYS A 33 18.67 3.74 6.25
N LYS A 34 19.43 2.94 5.49
CA LYS A 34 19.95 3.33 4.17
C LYS A 34 18.81 3.53 3.18
N ALA A 35 17.79 2.68 3.21
CA ALA A 35 16.60 2.86 2.38
C ALA A 35 15.93 4.22 2.63
N MET A 36 15.68 4.57 3.90
CA MET A 36 15.11 5.86 4.28
C MET A 36 15.97 7.03 3.77
N GLU A 37 17.29 6.97 3.95
CA GLU A 37 18.20 8.01 3.46
C GLU A 37 18.07 8.20 1.93
N MET A 38 18.01 7.12 1.17
CA MET A 38 17.87 7.18 -0.28
C MET A 38 16.49 7.69 -0.72
N TYR A 39 15.41 7.26 -0.06
CA TYR A 39 14.07 7.76 -0.34
C TYR A 39 13.92 9.25 -0.05
N MET A 40 14.47 9.73 1.07
CA MET A 40 14.47 11.16 1.40
C MET A 40 15.26 11.97 0.36
N LYS A 41 16.44 11.47 -0.08
CA LYS A 41 17.18 12.10 -1.19
C LYS A 41 16.38 12.14 -2.49
N ALA A 42 15.62 11.09 -2.80
CA ALA A 42 14.80 11.03 -4.01
C ALA A 42 13.62 12.02 -3.95
N ILE A 43 12.87 12.04 -2.85
CA ILE A 43 11.67 12.88 -2.72
C ILE A 43 12.02 14.37 -2.63
N HIS A 44 13.16 14.73 -2.01
CA HIS A 44 13.61 16.12 -1.89
C HIS A 44 14.01 16.79 -3.20
N ILE A 45 14.20 16.01 -4.27
CA ILE A 45 14.44 16.57 -5.61
C ILE A 45 13.19 17.32 -6.10
N THR A 46 11.99 16.82 -5.83
CA THR A 46 10.73 17.43 -6.29
C THR A 46 9.92 18.05 -5.15
N LEU A 47 10.08 17.56 -3.92
CA LEU A 47 9.42 18.05 -2.71
C LEU A 47 10.46 18.38 -1.61
N PRO A 48 11.26 19.45 -1.77
CA PRO A 48 12.37 19.77 -0.85
C PRO A 48 11.92 20.02 0.61
N ASP A 49 10.68 20.46 0.82
CA ASP A 49 10.14 20.76 2.14
C ASP A 49 9.45 19.56 2.81
N PHE A 50 9.37 18.39 2.14
CA PHE A 50 8.73 17.22 2.73
C PHE A 50 9.62 16.62 3.83
N ASP A 51 9.12 16.59 5.06
CA ASP A 51 9.87 16.09 6.22
C ASP A 51 9.82 14.55 6.38
N GLY A 52 9.15 13.87 5.45
CA GLY A 52 8.97 12.43 5.48
C GLY A 52 7.82 11.95 6.36
N LYS A 53 7.06 12.82 7.01
CA LYS A 53 5.95 12.44 7.91
C LYS A 53 4.68 13.22 7.63
N ASN A 54 4.79 14.53 7.49
CA ASN A 54 3.66 15.44 7.41
C ASN A 54 3.22 15.66 5.96
N PRO A 55 1.93 15.44 5.65
CA PRO A 55 1.37 15.78 4.35
C PRO A 55 1.58 17.24 3.97
N LEU A 56 2.05 17.48 2.74
CA LEU A 56 2.12 18.84 2.19
C LEU A 56 0.77 19.24 1.60
N ARG A 57 0.23 20.39 2.03
CA ARG A 57 -1.07 20.87 1.54
C ARG A 57 -0.97 21.34 0.09
N ASN A 58 -1.98 21.02 -0.72
CA ASN A 58 -2.19 21.50 -2.10
C ASN A 58 -1.19 21.04 -3.18
N ASN A 59 -0.30 20.09 -2.89
CA ASN A 59 0.62 19.56 -3.90
C ASN A 59 -0.09 18.57 -4.84
N LEU A 60 0.22 18.64 -6.13
CA LEU A 60 -0.14 17.60 -7.09
C LEU A 60 1.00 16.59 -7.15
N LEU A 61 0.84 15.44 -6.50
CA LEU A 61 1.84 14.38 -6.53
C LEU A 61 1.82 13.66 -7.89
N THR A 62 3.01 13.52 -8.45
CA THR A 62 3.33 12.64 -9.58
C THR A 62 3.33 11.17 -9.15
N PHE A 63 3.40 10.28 -10.14
CA PHE A 63 3.47 8.84 -9.89
C PHE A 63 4.70 8.45 -9.06
N ASP A 64 5.87 9.00 -9.39
CA ASP A 64 7.12 8.68 -8.70
C ASP A 64 7.08 9.17 -7.25
N GLU A 65 6.53 10.36 -7.01
CA GLU A 65 6.33 10.87 -5.65
C GLU A 65 5.40 9.98 -4.82
N ILE A 66 4.28 9.53 -5.39
CA ILE A 66 3.37 8.59 -4.72
C ILE A 66 4.11 7.30 -4.33
N MET A 67 4.93 6.76 -5.25
CA MET A 67 5.68 5.53 -5.01
C MET A 67 6.76 5.72 -3.92
N ILE A 68 7.49 6.83 -3.95
CA ILE A 68 8.52 7.14 -2.94
C ILE A 68 7.87 7.36 -1.56
N ILE A 69 6.78 8.12 -1.47
CA ILE A 69 6.06 8.37 -0.22
C ILE A 69 5.50 7.06 0.35
N ASN A 70 4.90 6.21 -0.47
CA ASN A 70 4.44 4.89 -0.06
C ASN A 70 5.61 4.02 0.47
N SER A 71 6.79 4.05 -0.18
CA SER A 71 7.97 3.34 0.32
C SER A 71 8.46 3.88 1.67
N ILE A 72 8.38 5.19 1.89
CA ILE A 72 8.63 5.81 3.20
C ILE A 72 7.61 5.32 4.25
N ALA A 73 6.32 5.29 3.90
CA ALA A 73 5.25 4.81 4.77
C ALA A 73 5.48 3.34 5.19
N ILE A 74 5.87 2.47 4.26
CA ILE A 74 6.23 1.07 4.55
C ILE A 74 7.36 0.98 5.59
N LEU A 75 8.39 1.84 5.49
CA LEU A 75 9.47 1.86 6.48
C LEU A 75 8.99 2.28 7.88
N TYR A 76 8.00 3.17 7.97
CA TYR A 76 7.38 3.49 9.26
C TYR A 76 6.52 2.35 9.79
N ALA A 77 5.78 1.66 8.93
CA ALA A 77 4.96 0.51 9.35
C ALA A 77 5.79 -0.65 9.91
N ASN A 78 7.03 -0.80 9.45
CA ASN A 78 7.97 -1.81 9.96
C ASN A 78 8.59 -1.45 11.33
N ARG A 79 8.43 -0.21 11.80
CA ARG A 79 8.92 0.24 13.10
C ARG A 79 7.81 0.14 14.13
N GLU A 80 8.12 -0.47 15.26
CA GLU A 80 7.17 -0.83 16.33
C GLU A 80 6.27 0.35 16.79
N ASN A 81 6.80 1.57 16.79
CA ASN A 81 6.09 2.75 17.33
C ASN A 81 5.66 3.78 16.27
N ASP A 82 5.88 3.54 14.98
CA ASP A 82 5.66 4.56 13.94
C ASP A 82 4.52 4.24 12.96
N ILE A 83 3.75 3.16 13.16
CA ILE A 83 2.68 2.77 12.22
C ILE A 83 1.61 3.86 12.00
N MET A 84 1.41 4.78 12.95
CA MET A 84 0.50 5.92 12.75
C MET A 84 1.02 6.89 11.68
N ASN A 85 2.34 7.10 11.59
CA ASN A 85 2.94 7.90 10.51
C ASN A 85 2.69 7.23 9.15
N ALA A 86 2.76 5.89 9.10
CA ALA A 86 2.46 5.15 7.88
C ALA A 86 1.00 5.35 7.44
N ILE A 87 0.06 5.22 8.39
CA ILE A 87 -1.37 5.45 8.15
C ILE A 87 -1.63 6.89 7.68
N GLU A 88 -1.03 7.89 8.32
CA GLU A 88 -1.22 9.30 7.94
C GLU A 88 -0.72 9.59 6.52
N LEU A 89 0.45 9.07 6.15
CA LEU A 89 1.00 9.20 4.80
C LEU A 89 0.12 8.50 3.75
N ASP A 90 -0.28 7.25 3.97
CA ASP A 90 -1.13 6.54 3.00
C ASP A 90 -2.55 7.11 2.94
N MET A 91 -3.09 7.65 4.04
CA MET A 91 -4.35 8.39 4.01
C MET A 91 -4.24 9.66 3.17
N TRP A 92 -3.11 10.36 3.24
CA TRP A 92 -2.85 11.49 2.36
C TRP A 92 -2.79 11.07 0.88
N LEU A 93 -2.07 9.99 0.57
CA LEU A 93 -2.03 9.43 -0.79
C LEU A 93 -3.42 9.03 -1.28
N LYS A 94 -4.23 8.36 -0.44
CA LYS A 94 -5.61 8.00 -0.75
C LYS A 94 -6.45 9.23 -1.11
N VAL A 95 -6.45 10.25 -0.26
CA VAL A 95 -7.20 11.50 -0.46
C VAL A 95 -6.74 12.22 -1.73
N HIS A 96 -5.44 12.22 -2.01
CA HIS A 96 -4.88 12.77 -3.25
C HIS A 96 -5.42 12.02 -4.48
N MET A 97 -5.38 10.69 -4.47
CA MET A 97 -5.84 9.84 -5.57
C MET A 97 -7.37 9.87 -5.79
N GLU A 98 -8.15 10.23 -4.77
CA GLU A 98 -9.60 10.38 -4.83
C GLU A 98 -10.04 11.74 -5.38
N ASN A 99 -9.39 12.82 -4.94
CA ASN A 99 -9.86 14.19 -5.20
C ASN A 99 -9.20 14.87 -6.40
N LYS A 100 -8.09 14.34 -6.90
CA LYS A 100 -7.34 14.94 -8.01
C LYS A 100 -7.52 14.12 -9.28
N ILE A 101 -7.55 14.83 -10.41
CA ILE A 101 -7.55 14.21 -11.74
C ILE A 101 -6.20 13.49 -11.88
N MET A 102 -6.25 12.17 -11.89
CA MET A 102 -5.10 11.30 -12.09
C MET A 102 -5.36 10.42 -13.31
N ASP A 103 -4.29 10.05 -14.00
CA ASP A 103 -4.37 9.10 -15.11
C ASP A 103 -5.09 7.82 -14.65
N GLY A 104 -6.17 7.44 -15.36
CA GLY A 104 -7.00 6.30 -15.00
C GLY A 104 -6.22 4.98 -14.93
N LYS A 105 -5.22 4.78 -15.80
CA LYS A 105 -4.36 3.58 -15.75
C LYS A 105 -3.48 3.57 -14.51
N MET A 106 -2.91 4.72 -14.15
CA MET A 106 -2.09 4.84 -12.94
C MET A 106 -2.93 4.60 -11.68
N LYS A 107 -4.13 5.19 -11.62
CA LYS A 107 -5.09 4.96 -10.54
C LYS A 107 -5.39 3.48 -10.40
N THR A 108 -5.75 2.82 -11.50
CA THR A 108 -6.08 1.39 -11.50
C THR A 108 -4.94 0.52 -10.99
N ALA A 109 -3.68 0.87 -11.32
CA ALA A 109 -2.52 0.09 -10.93
C ALA A 109 -2.13 0.25 -9.46
N LYS A 110 -2.26 1.46 -8.88
CA LYS A 110 -1.66 1.79 -7.57
C LYS A 110 -2.65 2.08 -6.45
N TYR A 111 -3.86 2.54 -6.76
CA TYR A 111 -4.83 2.84 -5.71
C TYR A 111 -5.17 1.61 -4.85
N PRO A 112 -5.31 0.38 -5.41
CA PRO A 112 -5.49 -0.83 -4.60
C PRO A 112 -4.35 -1.12 -3.63
N MET A 113 -3.10 -0.74 -3.99
CA MET A 113 -1.94 -0.90 -3.11
C MET A 113 -2.07 -0.06 -1.84
N ILE A 114 -2.49 1.20 -1.98
CA ILE A 114 -2.70 2.12 -0.86
C ILE A 114 -3.83 1.60 0.05
N LEU A 115 -4.94 1.14 -0.54
CA LEU A 115 -6.05 0.57 0.22
C LEU A 115 -5.68 -0.72 0.94
N TYR A 116 -4.85 -1.57 0.31
CA TYR A 116 -4.31 -2.78 0.92
C TYR A 116 -3.45 -2.44 2.15
N ASN A 117 -2.48 -1.53 2.00
CA ASN A 117 -1.63 -1.08 3.10
C ASN A 117 -2.46 -0.53 4.27
N LEU A 118 -3.39 0.39 3.98
CA LEU A 118 -4.26 0.97 5.01
C LEU A 118 -5.10 -0.10 5.70
N SER A 119 -5.71 -1.03 4.97
CA SER A 119 -6.49 -2.10 5.57
C SER A 119 -5.65 -2.96 6.55
N ASN A 120 -4.40 -3.27 6.19
CA ASN A 120 -3.48 -3.97 7.08
C ASN A 120 -3.10 -3.13 8.30
N TRP A 121 -2.69 -1.88 8.09
CA TRP A 121 -2.16 -1.05 9.18
C TRP A 121 -3.24 -0.63 10.18
N PHE A 122 -4.46 -0.36 9.71
CA PHE A 122 -5.62 -0.20 10.59
C PHE A 122 -5.89 -1.47 11.40
N GLY A 123 -5.85 -2.65 10.76
CA GLY A 123 -6.02 -3.94 11.44
C GLY A 123 -4.96 -4.18 12.53
N ASN A 124 -3.70 -3.87 12.24
CA ASN A 124 -2.59 -3.97 13.20
C ASN A 124 -2.74 -3.01 14.40
N LYS A 125 -3.54 -1.94 14.25
CA LYS A 125 -3.89 -1.01 15.34
C LYS A 125 -5.24 -1.32 16.00
N GLU A 126 -5.82 -2.48 15.71
CA GLU A 126 -7.14 -2.91 16.19
C GLU A 126 -8.29 -1.98 15.75
N PHE A 127 -8.05 -1.15 14.73
CA PHE A 127 -9.06 -0.30 14.09
C PHE A 127 -9.79 -1.11 13.01
N HIS A 128 -10.44 -2.20 13.44
CA HIS A 128 -10.98 -3.21 12.53
C HIS A 128 -12.14 -2.71 11.65
N VAL A 129 -12.89 -1.70 12.10
CA VAL A 129 -13.96 -1.07 11.29
C VAL A 129 -13.36 -0.27 10.14
N GLU A 130 -12.31 0.51 10.41
CA GLU A 130 -11.56 1.26 9.41
C GLU A 130 -10.83 0.31 8.45
N ALA A 131 -10.23 -0.75 8.98
CA ALA A 131 -9.60 -1.80 8.19
C ALA A 131 -10.59 -2.42 7.18
N LEU A 132 -11.79 -2.77 7.65
CA LEU A 132 -12.86 -3.30 6.82
C LEU A 132 -13.26 -2.30 5.73
N LYS A 133 -13.45 -1.03 6.09
CA LYS A 133 -13.83 0.02 5.13
C LYS A 133 -12.80 0.18 4.01
N MET A 134 -11.50 0.11 4.33
CA MET A 134 -10.43 0.20 3.33
C MET A 134 -10.40 -1.04 2.44
N ALA A 135 -10.55 -2.23 3.02
CA ALA A 135 -10.58 -3.48 2.27
C ALA A 135 -11.79 -3.55 1.33
N GLU A 136 -12.98 -3.15 1.78
CA GLU A 136 -14.20 -3.10 0.97
C GLU A 136 -14.06 -2.14 -0.21
N LEU A 137 -13.58 -0.92 0.05
CA LEU A 137 -13.30 0.06 -1.00
C LEU A 137 -12.30 -0.49 -2.03
N GLY A 138 -11.29 -1.22 -1.57
CA GLY A 138 -10.29 -1.84 -2.44
C GLY A 138 -10.87 -2.98 -3.29
N VAL A 139 -11.69 -3.84 -2.69
CA VAL A 139 -12.40 -4.92 -3.38
C VAL A 139 -13.30 -4.35 -4.47
N ASP A 140 -14.14 -3.36 -4.14
CA ASP A 140 -15.08 -2.74 -5.09
C ASP A 140 -14.32 -2.09 -6.25
N PHE A 141 -13.23 -1.40 -5.96
CA PHE A 141 -12.39 -0.78 -6.97
C PHE A 141 -11.72 -1.83 -7.89
N CYS A 142 -11.19 -2.92 -7.33
CA CYS A 142 -10.60 -4.01 -8.10
C CYS A 142 -11.63 -4.69 -9.03
N ILE A 143 -12.87 -4.86 -8.58
CA ILE A 143 -13.97 -5.41 -9.39
C ILE A 143 -14.30 -4.45 -10.54
N GLN A 144 -14.45 -3.15 -10.23
CA GLN A 144 -14.84 -2.14 -11.22
C GLN A 144 -13.81 -1.97 -12.33
N TYR A 145 -12.52 -2.02 -12.00
CA TYR A 145 -11.42 -1.68 -12.93
C TYR A 145 -10.55 -2.87 -13.34
N GLY A 146 -10.85 -4.09 -12.87
CA GLY A 146 -10.18 -5.32 -13.28
C GLY A 146 -8.74 -5.45 -12.78
N ASN A 147 -8.49 -5.22 -11.48
CA ASN A 147 -7.15 -5.40 -10.89
C ASN A 147 -7.03 -6.75 -10.15
N LEU A 148 -6.64 -7.79 -10.87
CA LEU A 148 -6.45 -9.12 -10.28
C LEU A 148 -5.25 -9.22 -9.34
N ALA A 149 -4.27 -8.31 -9.42
CA ALA A 149 -3.06 -8.40 -8.61
C ALA A 149 -3.34 -8.15 -7.12
N PHE A 150 -4.17 -7.14 -6.81
CA PHE A 150 -4.53 -6.81 -5.42
C PHE A 150 -5.88 -7.37 -4.98
N PHE A 151 -6.73 -7.78 -5.92
CA PHE A 151 -8.07 -8.30 -5.60
C PHE A 151 -8.06 -9.42 -4.54
N PRO A 152 -7.34 -10.55 -4.70
CA PRO A 152 -7.45 -11.65 -3.75
C PRO A 152 -6.96 -11.27 -2.35
N ILE A 153 -5.86 -10.52 -2.25
CA ILE A 153 -5.32 -10.12 -0.95
C ILE A 153 -6.21 -9.09 -0.25
N LEU A 154 -6.90 -8.22 -0.99
CA LEU A 154 -7.91 -7.33 -0.42
C LEU A 154 -9.16 -8.08 0.07
N VAL A 155 -9.55 -9.16 -0.62
CA VAL A 155 -10.63 -10.06 -0.16
C VAL A 155 -10.22 -10.77 1.14
N VAL A 156 -8.96 -11.19 1.29
CA VAL A 156 -8.43 -11.71 2.56
C VAL A 156 -8.58 -10.66 3.66
N ASN A 157 -8.08 -9.44 3.45
CA ASN A 157 -8.14 -8.38 4.46
C ASN A 157 -9.57 -8.04 4.87
N LYS A 158 -10.51 -8.05 3.92
CA LYS A 158 -11.95 -7.91 4.20
C LYS A 158 -12.43 -9.05 5.10
N GLY A 159 -12.09 -10.30 4.77
CA GLY A 159 -12.46 -11.46 5.57
C GLY A 159 -11.88 -11.42 6.98
N VAL A 160 -10.61 -11.06 7.13
CA VAL A 160 -9.94 -10.86 8.42
C VAL A 160 -10.65 -9.80 9.24
N ALA A 161 -10.86 -8.60 8.68
CA ALA A 161 -11.51 -7.51 9.40
C ALA A 161 -12.96 -7.84 9.80
N LEU A 162 -13.70 -8.58 8.97
CA LEU A 162 -15.03 -9.10 9.32
C LEU A 162 -15.00 -10.04 10.52
N ALA A 163 -13.99 -10.90 10.61
CA ALA A 163 -13.86 -11.85 11.71
C ALA A 163 -13.56 -11.11 13.03
N GLU A 164 -12.65 -10.13 12.99
CA GLU A 164 -12.26 -9.33 14.16
C GLU A 164 -13.44 -8.51 14.73
N ILE A 165 -14.38 -8.09 13.89
CA ILE A 165 -15.62 -7.42 14.35
C ILE A 165 -16.78 -8.40 14.65
N GLY A 166 -16.51 -9.70 14.70
CA GLY A 166 -17.46 -10.75 15.08
C GLY A 166 -18.42 -11.22 13.99
N LYS A 167 -18.24 -10.80 12.73
CA LYS A 167 -19.07 -11.24 11.59
C LYS A 167 -18.51 -12.51 10.94
N ILE A 168 -18.45 -13.59 11.72
CA ILE A 168 -17.73 -14.82 11.37
C ILE A 168 -18.22 -15.47 10.07
N GLU A 169 -19.54 -15.54 9.84
CA GLU A 169 -20.07 -16.18 8.62
C GLU A 169 -19.72 -15.42 7.34
N ASP A 170 -19.70 -14.09 7.40
CA ASP A 170 -19.31 -13.28 6.25
C ASP A 170 -17.79 -13.28 6.04
N ALA A 171 -17.01 -13.33 7.13
CA ALA A 171 -15.57 -13.55 7.08
C ALA A 171 -15.24 -14.87 6.38
N ARG A 172 -15.88 -15.97 6.78
CA ARG A 172 -15.69 -17.30 6.18
C ARG A 172 -15.95 -17.29 4.67
N LYS A 173 -17.03 -16.65 4.22
CA LYS A 173 -17.33 -16.53 2.79
C LYS A 173 -16.21 -15.81 2.04
N CYS A 174 -15.75 -14.67 2.57
CA CYS A 174 -14.67 -13.90 1.94
C CYS A 174 -13.36 -14.71 1.87
N LEU A 175 -13.00 -15.41 2.95
CA LEU A 175 -11.74 -16.15 3.03
C LEU A 175 -11.72 -17.37 2.10
N HIS A 176 -12.84 -18.11 2.00
CA HIS A 176 -13.00 -19.15 0.97
C HIS A 176 -12.88 -18.59 -0.45
N GLN A 177 -13.52 -17.46 -0.73
CA GLN A 177 -13.41 -16.82 -2.04
C GLN A 177 -11.96 -16.45 -2.37
N ALA A 178 -11.25 -15.86 -1.41
CA ALA A 178 -9.84 -15.51 -1.59
C ALA A 178 -8.97 -16.73 -1.90
N ILE A 179 -9.16 -17.85 -1.18
CA ILE A 179 -8.45 -19.11 -1.44
C ILE A 179 -8.72 -19.59 -2.87
N ALA A 180 -9.99 -19.69 -3.27
CA ALA A 180 -10.36 -20.14 -4.61
C ALA A 180 -9.77 -19.24 -5.71
N ILE A 181 -9.71 -17.92 -5.48
CA ILE A 181 -9.08 -16.98 -6.42
C ILE A 181 -7.56 -17.20 -6.49
N PHE A 182 -6.87 -17.32 -5.36
CA PHE A 182 -5.43 -17.60 -5.34
C PHE A 182 -5.08 -18.90 -6.06
N GLU A 183 -5.85 -19.97 -5.86
CA GLU A 183 -5.68 -21.24 -6.57
C GLU A 183 -5.88 -21.10 -8.07
N ALA A 184 -6.96 -20.43 -8.50
CA ALA A 184 -7.24 -20.17 -9.91
C ALA A 184 -6.13 -19.35 -10.57
N MET A 185 -5.50 -18.44 -9.81
CA MET A 185 -4.38 -17.62 -10.24
C MET A 185 -3.02 -18.32 -10.14
N LYS A 186 -2.97 -19.58 -9.66
CA LYS A 186 -1.74 -20.34 -9.41
C LYS A 186 -0.79 -19.68 -8.41
N GLN A 187 -1.34 -18.93 -7.45
CA GLN A 187 -0.64 -18.24 -6.38
C GLN A 187 -0.79 -19.01 -5.05
N VAL A 188 -0.45 -20.30 -5.09
CA VAL A 188 -0.70 -21.26 -3.99
C VAL A 188 0.05 -20.92 -2.70
N ASP A 189 1.15 -20.17 -2.78
CA ASP A 189 1.93 -19.74 -1.62
C ASP A 189 1.14 -18.84 -0.66
N HIS A 190 0.06 -18.20 -1.14
CA HIS A 190 -0.84 -17.39 -0.32
C HIS A 190 -1.97 -18.20 0.35
N VAL A 191 -2.21 -19.45 -0.07
CA VAL A 191 -3.35 -20.25 0.40
C VAL A 191 -3.14 -20.77 1.83
N GLN A 192 -2.01 -21.46 2.07
CA GLN A 192 -1.74 -22.07 3.37
C GLN A 192 -1.74 -21.06 4.53
N PRO A 193 -1.11 -19.86 4.40
CA PRO A 193 -1.19 -18.84 5.45
C PRO A 193 -2.61 -18.41 5.83
N VAL A 194 -3.52 -18.32 4.84
CA VAL A 194 -4.93 -17.95 5.09
C VAL A 194 -5.65 -19.07 5.84
N ILE A 195 -5.45 -20.33 5.44
CA ILE A 195 -6.02 -21.50 6.10
C ILE A 195 -5.53 -21.60 7.55
N ASP A 196 -4.22 -21.43 7.76
CA ASP A 196 -3.61 -21.51 9.09
C ASP A 196 -4.18 -20.44 10.02
N TRP A 197 -4.28 -19.20 9.53
CA TRP A 197 -4.88 -18.10 10.29
C TRP A 197 -6.33 -18.41 10.71
N CYS A 198 -7.14 -18.94 9.79
CA CYS A 198 -8.52 -19.31 10.07
C CYS A 198 -8.68 -20.42 11.10
N LYS A 199 -7.79 -21.43 11.06
CA LYS A 199 -7.76 -22.53 12.02
C LYS A 199 -7.32 -22.06 13.40
N ILE A 200 -6.25 -21.26 13.47
CA ILE A 200 -5.66 -20.81 14.73
C ILE A 200 -6.59 -19.84 15.47
N HIS A 201 -7.12 -18.83 14.78
CA HIS A 201 -7.83 -17.73 15.45
C HIS A 201 -9.32 -17.99 15.64
N TYR A 202 -9.95 -18.73 14.73
CA TYR A 202 -11.42 -18.84 14.69
C TYR A 202 -11.93 -20.27 14.58
N LYS A 203 -11.04 -21.28 14.57
CA LYS A 203 -11.38 -22.71 14.37
C LYS A 203 -12.27 -22.92 13.13
N MET A 204 -12.08 -22.09 12.12
CA MET A 204 -12.82 -22.19 10.88
C MET A 204 -12.18 -23.28 10.02
N ASP A 205 -12.96 -24.31 9.68
CA ASP A 205 -12.59 -25.24 8.61
C ASP A 205 -12.93 -24.56 7.28
N ILE A 206 -11.90 -24.30 6.49
CA ILE A 206 -11.95 -23.66 5.17
C ILE A 206 -10.92 -24.28 4.23
#